data_AF-A0A2P4SI25-F1
#
_entry.id   AF-A0A2P4SI25-F1
#
_cell.length_a   1.000
_cell.length_b   1.000
_cell.length_c   1.000
_cell.angle_alpha   90.00
_cell.angle_beta   90.00
_cell.angle_gamma   90.00
#
_symmetry.space_group_name_H-M   'P 1'
#
loop_
_entity.id
_entity.type
_entity.pdbx_description
1 polymer ?
#
loop_
_entity_poly.entity_id
_entity_poly.type
_entity_poly.pdbx_seq_one_letter_code
_entity_poly.pdbx_strand_id
1 'polypeptide(L)'
;MRVEWGHEKRKVINAGKSQHNEDQACCEVVFVERRPSPRGRLPCRNGSGEPDRGRKGFYFHYWALFDGHAGSGAAVMASKRLHLHICEQLRDLVDILQDPSPPPICLQHDDELSQAEDNGEVPNDALPRFHLEKAVSHESLVIGAIENAFKHMDEQIEQERTSQHISGGCCALAAVYLMGKFYVANAGDS
;
A
#
# COMPACT_ATOMS: atom_id res chain seq x y z
N MET A 1 -26.56 12.85 -5.69
CA MET A 1 -26.01 12.60 -7.03
C MET A 1 -25.04 11.43 -6.90
N ARG A 2 -25.46 10.23 -7.31
CA ARG A 2 -24.64 9.01 -7.21
C ARG A 2 -23.83 8.93 -8.50
N VAL A 3 -22.52 9.16 -8.40
CA VAL A 3 -21.62 8.99 -9.54
C VAL A 3 -21.24 7.51 -9.57
N GLU A 4 -21.74 6.77 -10.55
CA GLU A 4 -21.31 5.40 -10.80
C GLU A 4 -19.92 5.46 -11.46
N TRP A 5 -18.90 5.03 -10.73
CA TRP A 5 -17.53 4.97 -11.23
C TRP A 5 -17.37 3.68 -12.04
N GLY A 6 -17.67 3.77 -13.34
CA GLY A 6 -17.18 2.79 -14.31
C GLY A 6 -15.68 2.96 -14.52
N HIS A 7 -14.96 1.88 -14.84
CA HIS A 7 -13.55 1.89 -15.27
C HIS A 7 -13.36 2.82 -16.49
N GLU A 8 -13.22 4.12 -16.24
CA GLU A 8 -13.06 5.13 -17.27
C GLU A 8 -11.57 5.44 -17.44
N LYS A 9 -10.95 4.87 -18.48
CA LYS A 9 -9.62 5.27 -18.92
C LYS A 9 -9.68 6.74 -19.34
N ARG A 10 -9.22 7.63 -18.47
CA ARG A 10 -9.10 9.06 -18.79
C ARG A 10 -7.79 9.30 -19.52
N LYS A 11 -7.91 9.75 -20.76
CA LYS A 11 -6.76 10.06 -21.62
C LYS A 11 -6.10 11.35 -21.12
N VAL A 12 -4.81 11.28 -20.80
CA VAL A 12 -4.00 12.48 -20.59
C VAL A 12 -3.65 13.03 -21.96
N ILE A 13 -3.81 14.34 -22.10
CA ILE A 13 -3.31 15.08 -23.26
C ILE A 13 -2.02 15.77 -22.83
N ASN A 14 -0.89 15.32 -23.37
CA ASN A 14 0.29 16.16 -23.46
C ASN A 14 -0.16 17.44 -24.18
N ALA A 15 -0.22 18.55 -23.45
CA ALA A 15 -0.87 19.80 -23.82
C ALA A 15 -0.15 20.55 -24.97
N GLY A 16 0.27 19.84 -26.01
CA GLY A 16 1.07 20.32 -27.12
C GLY A 16 2.56 20.50 -26.81
N LYS A 17 3.08 19.99 -25.68
CA LYS A 17 4.50 20.15 -25.34
C LYS A 17 5.42 19.35 -26.26
N SER A 18 4.98 18.21 -26.79
CA SER A 18 5.79 17.42 -27.73
C SER A 18 4.97 16.75 -28.83
N GLN A 19 5.68 16.19 -29.82
CA GLN A 19 5.11 15.52 -30.99
C GLN A 19 4.39 14.21 -30.64
N HIS A 20 4.79 13.54 -29.56
CA HIS A 20 4.26 12.25 -29.13
C HIS A 20 3.74 12.33 -27.68
N ASN A 21 2.54 11.83 -27.44
CA ASN A 21 1.95 11.77 -26.11
C ASN A 21 2.41 10.49 -25.40
N GLU A 22 3.33 10.63 -24.46
CA GLU A 22 3.87 9.50 -23.66
C GLU A 22 3.14 9.39 -22.31
N ASP A 23 2.51 10.46 -21.86
CA ASP A 23 1.78 10.61 -20.59
C ASP A 23 0.56 9.69 -20.48
N GLN A 24 0.31 9.16 -19.28
CA GLN A 24 -0.85 8.35 -18.94
C GLN A 24 -1.49 8.83 -17.63
N ALA A 25 -2.78 8.53 -17.45
CA ALA A 25 -3.46 8.63 -16.16
C ALA A 25 -4.44 7.49 -15.98
N CYS A 26 -4.75 7.17 -14.74
CA CYS A 26 -5.84 6.27 -14.41
C CYS A 26 -6.52 6.65 -13.11
N CYS A 27 -7.76 6.16 -12.98
CA CYS A 27 -8.63 6.35 -11.83
C CYS A 27 -9.37 5.03 -11.60
N GLU A 28 -9.15 4.39 -10.47
CA GLU A 28 -9.66 3.05 -10.18
C GLU A 28 -10.28 2.99 -8.78
N VAL A 29 -11.32 2.18 -8.62
CA VAL A 29 -11.85 1.79 -7.31
C VAL A 29 -11.61 0.30 -7.16
N VAL A 30 -10.75 -0.07 -6.22
CA VAL A 30 -10.22 -1.43 -6.13
C VAL A 30 -10.68 -2.07 -4.83
N PHE A 31 -11.22 -3.28 -4.92
CA PHE A 31 -11.56 -4.11 -3.77
C PHE A 31 -10.38 -4.99 -3.40
N VAL A 32 -9.92 -4.89 -2.15
CA VAL A 32 -8.86 -5.73 -1.58
C VAL A 32 -9.49 -6.82 -0.76
N GLU A 33 -9.36 -8.05 -1.23
CA GLU A 33 -9.83 -9.23 -0.52
C GLU A 33 -8.69 -9.88 0.29
N ARG A 34 -9.00 -10.30 1.52
CA ARG A 34 -8.06 -11.02 2.38
C ARG A 34 -7.43 -12.19 1.61
N ARG A 35 -6.12 -12.38 1.78
CA ARG A 35 -5.45 -13.57 1.24
C ARG A 35 -5.94 -14.84 1.97
N PRO A 36 -6.33 -15.91 1.26
CA PRO A 36 -6.71 -17.17 1.88
C PRO A 36 -5.52 -17.71 2.68
N SER A 37 -5.69 -17.89 3.99
CA SER A 37 -4.61 -18.45 4.82
C SER A 37 -4.42 -19.93 4.49
N PRO A 38 -3.19 -20.39 4.16
CA PRO A 38 -2.90 -21.81 3.96
C PRO A 38 -3.17 -22.67 5.21
N ARG A 39 -3.24 -22.04 6.40
CA ARG A 39 -3.45 -22.73 7.69
C ARG A 39 -4.93 -22.97 8.05
N GLY A 40 -5.86 -22.74 7.12
CA GLY A 40 -7.31 -22.86 7.33
C GLY A 40 -7.91 -24.28 7.38
N ARG A 41 -7.19 -25.30 7.86
CA ARG A 41 -7.76 -26.63 8.17
C ARG A 41 -7.62 -26.98 9.65
N LEU A 42 -8.32 -26.25 10.50
CA LEU A 42 -8.84 -26.81 11.76
C LEU A 42 -10.27 -26.29 11.94
N PRO A 43 -11.30 -27.12 11.70
CA PRO A 43 -12.64 -26.80 12.15
C PRO A 43 -12.68 -27.04 13.66
N CYS A 44 -12.57 -25.98 14.46
CA CYS A 44 -13.07 -26.02 15.82
C CYS A 44 -14.59 -26.18 15.74
N ARG A 45 -15.03 -27.42 15.88
CA ARG A 45 -16.43 -27.83 15.94
C ARG A 45 -17.05 -27.18 17.18
N ASN A 46 -18.03 -26.29 16.97
CA ASN A 46 -19.34 -26.31 17.64
C ASN A 46 -20.14 -25.02 17.32
N GLY A 47 -21.36 -25.19 16.79
CA GLY A 47 -22.47 -24.25 17.00
C GLY A 47 -22.86 -23.36 15.82
N SER A 48 -24.07 -23.63 15.30
CA SER A 48 -24.98 -22.76 14.54
C SER A 48 -24.51 -22.18 13.20
N GLY A 49 -25.23 -22.57 12.14
CA GLY A 49 -24.94 -22.22 10.76
C GLY A 49 -25.16 -20.75 10.43
N GLU A 50 -24.36 -20.30 9.46
CA GLU A 50 -24.60 -19.19 8.54
C GLU A 50 -23.69 -19.43 7.33
N PRO A 51 -24.22 -19.60 6.10
CA PRO A 51 -23.42 -19.68 4.89
C PRO A 51 -23.24 -18.27 4.29
N ASP A 52 -22.83 -17.28 5.09
CA ASP A 52 -22.43 -15.97 4.58
C ASP A 52 -21.16 -15.49 5.31
N ARG A 53 -20.07 -16.24 5.12
CA ARG A 53 -18.74 -15.71 5.41
C ARG A 53 -18.37 -14.76 4.28
N GLY A 54 -19.08 -13.63 4.20
CA GLY A 54 -18.90 -12.58 3.22
C GLY A 54 -17.42 -12.23 3.07
N ARG A 55 -16.97 -12.01 1.84
CA ARG A 55 -15.56 -11.71 1.53
C ARG A 55 -15.07 -10.56 2.41
N LYS A 56 -14.24 -10.85 3.42
CA LYS A 56 -13.65 -9.83 4.28
C LYS A 56 -12.63 -9.03 3.45
N GLY A 57 -12.87 -7.74 3.32
CA GLY A 57 -12.07 -6.86 2.47
C GLY A 57 -12.48 -5.40 2.63
N PHE A 58 -11.74 -4.52 1.97
CA PHE A 58 -12.04 -3.08 1.94
C PHE A 58 -11.81 -2.53 0.53
N TYR A 59 -12.33 -1.34 0.28
CA TYR A 59 -12.09 -0.61 -0.96
C TYR A 59 -11.05 0.48 -0.76
N PHE A 60 -10.23 0.73 -1.78
CA PHE A 60 -9.50 1.98 -1.91
C PHE A 60 -9.82 2.65 -3.23
N HIS A 61 -9.75 3.98 -3.24
CA HIS A 61 -9.79 4.76 -4.46
C HIS A 61 -8.38 5.16 -4.85
N TYR A 62 -8.10 5.08 -6.14
CA TYR A 62 -6.77 5.27 -6.69
C TYR A 62 -6.83 6.25 -7.85
N TRP A 63 -5.93 7.20 -7.85
CA TRP A 63 -5.67 8.10 -8.96
C TRP A 63 -4.18 8.12 -9.21
N ALA A 64 -3.76 8.08 -10.46
CA ALA A 64 -2.36 8.23 -10.79
C ALA A 64 -2.12 8.93 -12.11
N LEU A 65 -0.97 9.60 -12.17
CA LEU A 65 -0.39 10.24 -13.34
C LEU A 65 0.97 9.59 -13.61
N PHE A 66 1.26 9.36 -14.88
CA PHE A 66 2.53 8.79 -15.32
C PHE A 66 3.08 9.64 -16.45
N ASP A 67 4.27 10.16 -16.27
CA ASP A 67 4.99 10.93 -17.29
C ASP A 67 6.03 10.01 -17.94
N GLY A 68 5.76 9.56 -19.17
CA GLY A 68 6.64 8.66 -19.90
C GLY A 68 7.79 9.42 -20.56
N HIS A 69 8.98 8.81 -20.61
CA HIS A 69 10.12 9.35 -21.34
C HIS A 69 10.85 8.26 -22.12
N ALA A 70 11.35 8.64 -23.31
CA ALA A 70 12.03 7.74 -24.25
C ALA A 70 11.15 6.54 -24.68
N GLY A 71 9.84 6.79 -24.80
CA GLY A 71 8.81 5.82 -25.13
C GLY A 71 7.70 5.79 -24.08
N SER A 72 6.47 5.51 -24.54
CA SER A 72 5.29 5.43 -23.67
C SER A 72 5.13 4.07 -22.98
N GLY A 73 6.01 3.10 -23.22
CA GLY A 73 5.84 1.70 -22.82
C GLY A 73 5.73 1.54 -21.31
N ALA A 74 6.68 2.12 -20.57
CA ALA A 74 6.71 2.10 -19.11
C ALA A 74 5.45 2.77 -18.51
N ALA A 75 5.10 3.98 -18.96
CA ALA A 75 3.92 4.70 -18.46
C ALA A 75 2.60 3.94 -18.73
N VAL A 76 2.46 3.35 -19.92
CA VAL A 76 1.31 2.51 -20.28
C VAL A 76 1.23 1.27 -19.40
N MET A 77 2.35 0.64 -19.07
CA MET A 77 2.37 -0.50 -18.16
C MET A 77 1.98 -0.09 -16.74
N ALA A 78 2.62 0.95 -16.21
CA ALA A 78 2.39 1.44 -14.87
C ALA A 78 0.92 1.81 -14.66
N SER A 79 0.30 2.51 -15.62
CA SER A 79 -1.13 2.85 -15.58
C SER A 79 -2.07 1.66 -15.46
N LYS A 80 -1.67 0.49 -15.99
CA LYS A 80 -2.46 -0.75 -15.98
C LYS A 80 -2.15 -1.67 -14.80
N ARG A 81 -0.99 -1.53 -14.14
CA ARG A 81 -0.51 -2.51 -13.17
C ARG A 81 -0.22 -1.97 -11.78
N LEU A 82 0.12 -0.69 -11.62
CA LEU A 82 0.54 -0.17 -10.31
C LEU A 82 -0.54 -0.32 -9.22
N HIS A 83 -1.81 -0.06 -9.55
CA HIS A 83 -2.93 -0.28 -8.63
C HIS A 83 -3.12 -1.76 -8.25
N LEU A 84 -2.74 -2.70 -9.12
CA LEU A 84 -2.76 -4.13 -8.82
C LEU A 84 -1.64 -4.51 -7.85
N HIS A 85 -0.43 -3.96 -8.02
CA HIS A 85 0.66 -4.15 -7.06
C HIS A 85 0.30 -3.61 -5.68
N ILE A 86 -0.31 -2.43 -5.62
CA ILE A 86 -0.82 -1.85 -4.36
C ILE A 86 -1.87 -2.79 -3.74
N CYS A 87 -2.82 -3.29 -4.55
CA CYS A 87 -3.81 -4.24 -4.10
C CYS A 87 -3.16 -5.48 -3.47
N GLU A 88 -2.20 -6.11 -4.17
CA GLU A 88 -1.50 -7.30 -3.69
C GLU A 88 -0.76 -7.08 -2.36
N GLN A 89 -0.08 -5.94 -2.19
CA GLN A 89 0.58 -5.61 -0.91
C GLN A 89 -0.43 -5.41 0.22
N LEU A 90 -1.59 -4.82 -0.06
CA LEU A 90 -2.64 -4.58 0.94
C LEU A 90 -3.39 -5.88 1.33
N ARG A 91 -3.38 -6.94 0.51
CA ARG A 91 -4.08 -8.20 0.81
C ARG A 91 -3.60 -8.85 2.11
N ASP A 92 -2.32 -8.74 2.40
CA ASP A 92 -1.70 -9.32 3.60
C ASP A 92 -2.02 -8.48 4.87
N LEU A 93 -2.48 -7.24 4.68
CA LEU A 93 -2.83 -6.30 5.75
C LEU A 93 -4.33 -6.22 6.04
N VAL A 94 -5.18 -6.93 5.29
CA VAL A 94 -6.64 -6.83 5.38
C VAL A 94 -7.18 -7.06 6.79
N ASP A 95 -6.62 -8.02 7.52
CA ASP A 95 -7.10 -8.31 8.87
C ASP A 95 -6.66 -7.28 9.89
N ILE A 96 -5.41 -6.84 9.77
CA ILE A 96 -4.79 -5.88 10.68
C ILE A 96 -5.50 -4.54 10.53
N LEU A 97 -5.66 -4.06 9.30
CA LEU A 97 -6.28 -2.76 9.03
C LEU A 97 -7.77 -2.72 9.39
N GLN A 98 -8.47 -3.86 9.40
CA GLN A 98 -9.87 -3.92 9.83
C GLN A 98 -10.04 -4.15 11.34
N ASP A 99 -8.95 -4.45 12.05
CA ASP A 99 -8.97 -4.56 13.50
C ASP A 99 -8.77 -3.17 14.12
N PRO A 100 -9.69 -2.69 14.98
CA PRO A 100 -9.49 -1.42 15.68
C PRO A 100 -8.41 -1.49 16.76
N SER A 101 -7.94 -2.70 17.14
CA SER A 101 -6.82 -2.86 18.07
C SER A 101 -5.48 -2.49 17.41
N PRO A 102 -4.47 -2.02 18.17
CA PRO A 102 -3.15 -1.75 17.62
C PRO A 102 -2.58 -3.02 16.97
N PRO A 103 -1.90 -2.89 15.82
CA PRO A 103 -1.35 -4.05 15.12
C PRO A 103 -0.42 -4.84 16.05
N PRO A 104 -0.34 -6.18 15.90
CA PRO A 104 0.25 -7.08 16.89
C PRO A 104 1.76 -6.91 17.14
N ILE A 105 2.41 -5.96 16.46
CA ILE A 105 3.83 -5.60 16.66
C ILE A 105 3.98 -4.55 17.78
N CYS A 106 2.90 -3.92 18.25
CA CYS A 106 2.96 -3.02 19.39
C CYS A 106 3.17 -3.82 20.68
N LEU A 107 4.40 -3.89 21.20
CA LEU A 107 4.59 -4.24 22.61
C LEU A 107 3.91 -3.16 23.46
N GLN A 108 3.10 -3.64 24.39
CA GLN A 108 2.34 -2.82 25.32
C GLN A 108 3.33 -2.04 26.18
N HIS A 109 3.14 -0.72 26.30
CA HIS A 109 3.79 0.03 27.37
C HIS A 109 3.06 -0.36 28.67
N ASP A 110 3.71 -1.16 29.51
CA ASP A 110 3.29 -1.32 30.89
C ASP A 110 3.55 0.00 31.63
N ASP A 111 2.59 0.93 31.55
CA ASP A 111 2.46 2.06 32.46
C ASP A 111 1.93 1.54 33.82
N GLU A 112 2.72 0.74 34.52
CA GLU A 112 2.50 0.44 35.95
C GLU A 112 3.83 0.37 36.69
N LEU A 113 4.26 1.51 37.25
CA LEU A 113 5.05 1.54 38.49
C LEU A 113 4.80 2.85 39.23
N SER A 114 3.76 2.78 40.06
CA SER A 114 3.49 3.60 41.22
C SER A 114 4.71 3.74 42.15
N GLN A 115 4.96 4.97 42.60
CA GLN A 115 5.51 5.39 43.90
C GLN A 115 6.45 4.42 44.65
N ALA A 116 7.74 4.79 44.74
CA ALA A 116 8.56 4.58 45.93
C ALA A 116 9.73 5.59 45.94
N GLU A 117 9.92 6.26 47.07
CA GLU A 117 11.08 7.10 47.38
C GLU A 117 12.33 6.22 47.64
N ASP A 118 13.52 6.76 47.35
CA ASP A 118 14.77 6.66 48.14
C ASP A 118 16.07 6.41 47.34
N ASN A 119 17.06 7.25 47.68
CA ASN A 119 18.53 7.18 47.58
C ASN A 119 19.29 6.79 46.29
N GLY A 120 20.34 7.59 46.04
CA GLY A 120 21.15 7.58 44.83
C GLY A 120 22.19 6.47 44.69
N GLU A 121 22.56 6.22 43.43
CA GLU A 121 23.86 5.76 42.95
C GLU A 121 23.85 5.81 41.41
N VAL A 122 24.88 6.39 40.80
CA VAL A 122 25.18 6.30 39.36
C VAL A 122 26.36 5.34 39.29
N PRO A 123 26.37 4.23 38.52
CA PRO A 123 26.67 4.34 37.08
C PRO A 123 26.25 3.16 36.17
N ASN A 124 25.62 3.42 35.02
CA ASN A 124 25.94 2.66 33.80
C ASN A 124 25.38 3.33 32.54
N ASP A 125 26.26 3.97 31.77
CA ASP A 125 25.97 4.54 30.45
C ASP A 125 26.03 3.44 29.36
N ALA A 126 25.18 2.43 29.54
CA ALA A 126 24.96 1.37 28.56
C ALA A 126 23.47 1.01 28.52
N LEU A 127 22.61 2.03 28.36
CA LEU A 127 21.27 1.79 27.84
C LEU A 127 21.43 1.10 26.48
N PRO A 128 20.85 -0.09 26.26
CA PRO A 128 20.84 -0.69 24.94
C PRO A 128 20.20 0.32 24.00
N ARG A 129 20.97 0.86 23.05
CA ARG A 129 20.51 1.77 21.99
C ARG A 129 19.54 1.09 20.99
N PHE A 130 18.86 0.04 21.44
CA PHE A 130 17.92 -0.79 20.70
C PHE A 130 16.47 -0.66 21.21
N HIS A 131 16.17 0.30 22.09
CA HIS A 131 14.78 0.63 22.41
C HIS A 131 14.23 1.72 21.49
N LEU A 132 14.11 1.38 20.20
CA LEU A 132 13.10 1.98 19.36
C LEU A 132 12.16 0.87 18.90
N GLU A 133 11.41 0.30 19.84
CA GLU A 133 10.13 -0.30 19.51
C GLU A 133 9.21 0.83 19.08
N LYS A 134 9.39 1.23 17.83
CA LYS A 134 8.46 2.10 17.14
C LYS A 134 7.19 1.28 16.99
N ALA A 135 6.21 1.53 17.85
CA ALA A 135 4.86 1.03 17.67
C ALA A 135 4.48 1.22 16.19
N VAL A 136 4.34 0.10 15.47
CA VAL A 136 4.08 0.14 14.03
C VAL A 136 2.63 0.58 13.89
N SER A 137 2.38 1.73 13.28
CA SER A 137 1.01 2.21 13.11
C SER A 137 0.36 1.61 11.86
N HIS A 138 -0.98 1.62 11.78
CA HIS A 138 -1.70 1.23 10.56
C HIS A 138 -1.26 2.05 9.35
N GLU A 139 -0.97 3.33 9.53
CA GLU A 139 -0.48 4.18 8.44
C GLU A 139 0.90 3.75 7.95
N SER A 140 1.79 3.35 8.87
CA SER A 140 3.14 2.90 8.52
C SER A 140 3.10 1.62 7.69
N LEU A 141 2.16 0.71 7.99
CA LEU A 141 1.93 -0.50 7.20
C LEU A 141 1.41 -0.17 5.79
N VAL A 142 0.46 0.76 5.68
CA VAL A 142 -0.07 1.21 4.38
C VAL A 142 1.02 1.90 3.55
N ILE A 143 1.83 2.76 4.17
CA ILE A 143 2.96 3.43 3.51
C ILE A 143 3.94 2.37 2.97
N GLY A 144 4.37 1.43 3.80
CA GLY A 144 5.28 0.36 3.37
C GLY A 144 4.70 -0.53 2.27
N ALA A 145 3.39 -0.80 2.30
CA ALA A 145 2.71 -1.53 1.23
C ALA A 145 2.75 -0.76 -0.10
N ILE A 146 2.53 0.56 -0.07
CA ILE A 146 2.60 1.41 -1.27
C ILE A 146 4.05 1.50 -1.79
N GLU A 147 5.03 1.68 -0.91
CA GLU A 147 6.46 1.70 -1.28
C GLU A 147 6.89 0.39 -1.96
N ASN A 148 6.54 -0.76 -1.38
CA ASN A 148 6.82 -2.06 -1.98
C ASN A 148 6.11 -2.24 -3.34
N ALA A 149 4.90 -1.70 -3.50
CA ALA A 149 4.20 -1.76 -4.77
C ALA A 149 4.91 -0.95 -5.87
N PHE A 150 5.44 0.23 -5.54
CA PHE A 150 6.27 1.02 -6.46
C PHE A 150 7.56 0.29 -6.82
N LYS A 151 8.22 -0.34 -5.83
CA LYS A 151 9.41 -1.16 -6.07
C LYS A 151 9.12 -2.34 -7.00
N HIS A 152 8.04 -3.09 -6.78
CA HIS A 152 7.66 -4.21 -7.66
C HIS A 152 7.26 -3.74 -9.06
N MET A 153 6.68 -2.55 -9.19
CA MET A 153 6.39 -1.96 -10.49
C MET A 153 7.68 -1.63 -11.26
N ASP A 154 8.69 -1.08 -10.58
CA ASP A 154 10.01 -0.80 -11.18
C ASP A 154 10.72 -2.08 -11.63
N GLU A 155 10.78 -3.10 -10.75
CA GLU A 155 11.35 -4.42 -11.07
C GLU A 155 10.64 -5.06 -12.29
N GLN A 156 9.31 -4.92 -12.37
CA GLN A 156 8.55 -5.42 -13.50
C GLN A 156 8.86 -4.66 -14.80
N ILE A 157 8.99 -3.33 -14.74
CA ILE A 157 9.39 -2.51 -15.89
C ILE A 157 10.79 -2.93 -16.36
N GLU A 158 11.74 -3.11 -15.45
CA GLU A 158 13.09 -3.57 -15.78
C GLU A 158 13.09 -4.96 -16.45
N GLN A 159 12.30 -5.90 -15.93
CA GLN A 159 12.17 -7.25 -16.49
C GLN A 159 11.58 -7.24 -17.91
N GLU A 160 10.49 -6.51 -18.13
CA GLU A 160 9.85 -6.42 -19.45
C GLU A 160 10.70 -5.61 -20.44
N ARG A 161 11.51 -4.64 -19.98
CA ARG A 161 12.49 -3.90 -20.79
C ARG A 161 13.60 -4.82 -21.28
N THR A 162 14.13 -5.67 -20.39
CA THR A 162 15.16 -6.65 -20.74
C THR A 162 14.67 -7.67 -21.77
N SER A 163 13.37 -7.98 -21.74
CA SER A 163 12.70 -8.88 -22.70
C SER A 163 12.29 -8.19 -24.01
N GLN A 164 12.73 -6.94 -24.26
CA GLN A 164 12.39 -6.09 -25.42
C GLN A 164 10.89 -5.82 -25.61
N HIS A 165 10.07 -5.99 -24.58
CA HIS A 165 8.61 -5.84 -24.69
C HIS A 165 8.13 -4.41 -24.38
N ILE A 166 8.95 -3.60 -23.71
CA ILE A 166 8.65 -2.19 -23.41
C ILE A 166 9.85 -1.27 -23.64
N SER A 167 9.55 0.00 -23.95
CA SER A 167 10.53 1.08 -24.12
C SER A 167 10.38 2.16 -23.06
N GLY A 168 11.48 2.87 -22.82
CA GLY A 168 11.51 4.07 -21.98
C GLY A 168 11.46 3.80 -20.48
N GLY A 169 11.20 4.88 -19.75
CA GLY A 169 10.90 4.90 -18.33
C GLY A 169 9.68 5.80 -18.09
N CYS A 170 9.23 5.89 -16.83
CA CYS A 170 8.20 6.85 -16.48
C CYS A 170 8.37 7.36 -15.05
N CYS A 171 8.04 8.63 -14.83
CA CYS A 171 7.74 9.15 -13.52
C CYS A 171 6.30 8.77 -13.15
N ALA A 172 6.01 8.61 -11.86
CA ALA A 172 4.72 8.15 -11.36
C ALA A 172 4.31 8.92 -10.10
N LEU A 173 3.15 9.55 -10.15
CA LEU A 173 2.48 10.17 -9.01
C LEU A 173 1.16 9.43 -8.76
N ALA A 174 0.99 8.89 -7.56
CA ALA A 174 -0.22 8.18 -7.16
C ALA A 174 -0.83 8.77 -5.88
N ALA A 175 -2.15 8.93 -5.88
CA ALA A 175 -2.95 9.25 -4.71
C ALA A 175 -3.89 8.07 -4.41
N VAL A 176 -3.81 7.57 -3.18
CA VAL A 176 -4.61 6.46 -2.67
C VAL A 176 -5.48 6.98 -1.52
N TYR A 177 -6.80 6.85 -1.65
CA TYR A 177 -7.72 7.09 -0.53
C TYR A 177 -8.15 5.75 0.06
N LEU A 178 -7.76 5.52 1.32
CA LEU A 178 -8.01 4.28 2.06
C LEU A 178 -8.37 4.62 3.50
N MET A 179 -9.46 4.04 4.01
CA MET A 179 -9.89 4.16 5.42
C MET A 179 -9.97 5.60 5.95
N GLY A 180 -10.47 6.53 5.14
CA GLY A 180 -10.60 7.93 5.55
C GLY A 180 -9.33 8.77 5.45
N LYS A 181 -8.23 8.20 4.92
CA LYS A 181 -6.93 8.87 4.78
C LYS A 181 -6.48 8.89 3.32
N PHE A 182 -5.79 9.97 2.95
CA PHE A 182 -5.10 10.10 1.67
C PHE A 182 -3.62 9.79 1.85
N TYR A 183 -3.11 8.94 0.98
CA TYR A 183 -1.69 8.59 0.85
C TYR A 183 -1.24 9.03 -0.53
N VAL A 184 -0.14 9.78 -0.61
CA VAL A 184 0.43 10.23 -1.87
C VAL A 184 1.84 9.67 -1.99
N ALA A 185 2.12 9.01 -3.12
CA ALA A 185 3.42 8.45 -3.44
C ALA A 185 3.89 9.02 -4.78
N ASN A 186 5.14 9.48 -4.82
CA ASN A 186 5.77 10.04 -5.99
C ASN A 186 7.10 9.33 -6.24
N ALA A 187 7.35 8.95 -7.49
CA ALA A 187 8.62 8.44 -7.98
C ALA A 187 8.97 9.16 -9.28
N GLY A 188 9.98 10.04 -9.23
CA GLY A 188 10.34 10.93 -10.33
C GLY A 188 10.07 12.40 -10.00
N ASP A 189 10.02 13.23 -11.03
CA ASP A 189 9.89 14.69 -10.97
C ASP A 189 8.49 15.22 -11.38
N SER A 190 7.50 14.32 -11.43
CA SER A 190 6.09 14.64 -11.76
C SER A 190 5.38 15.54 -10.76
#